data_AF-A0A182ET40-F1
#
_entry.id   AF-A0A182ET40-F1
#
_cell.length_a   1.000
_cell.length_b   1.000
_cell.length_c   1.000
_cell.angle_alpha   90.00
_cell.angle_beta   90.00
_cell.angle_gamma   90.00
#
_symmetry.space_group_name_H-M   'P 1'
#
loop_
_entity.id
_entity.type
_entity.pdbx_description
1 polymer ?
#
loop_
_entity_poly.entity_id
_entity_poly.type
_entity_poly.pdbx_seq_one_letter_code
_entity_poly.pdbx_strand_id
1 'polypeptide(L)'
;IGITIGWVFLCAVVFLEFEKDWDYFTSFYFFFCSLTTIGYGDVTPTNSVDMFVIFGLIMIGLALFSMCINVLQIKLEWLFEELLEALLMEYKQKGVPAEELKVPTKTDFFSIWRMWRKRKRQRKIQRKDTIANIILPRFKSDRRALLEHLRHTLCMVIHHLDFN
;
A
#
# COMPACT_ATOMS: atom_id res chain seq x y z
N ILE A 1 -6.82 -12.35 0.86
CA ILE A 1 -7.23 -11.02 1.41
C ILE A 1 -8.65 -10.68 0.98
N GLY A 2 -8.96 -10.47 -0.31
CA GLY A 2 -10.34 -10.14 -0.75
C GLY A 2 -11.40 -11.16 -0.31
N ILE A 3 -11.12 -12.45 -0.47
CA ILE A 3 -11.99 -13.56 -0.04
C ILE A 3 -12.22 -13.53 1.48
N THR A 4 -11.18 -13.28 2.27
CA THR A 4 -11.25 -13.19 3.74
C THR A 4 -12.07 -11.99 4.18
N ILE A 5 -11.92 -10.84 3.51
CA ILE A 5 -12.73 -9.64 3.78
C ILE A 5 -14.21 -9.94 3.49
N GLY A 6 -14.50 -10.57 2.35
CA GLY A 6 -15.86 -11.00 2.01
C GLY A 6 -16.46 -11.96 3.05
N TRP A 7 -15.66 -12.89 3.58
CA TRP A 7 -16.09 -13.81 4.64
C TRP A 7 -16.45 -13.09 5.94
N VAL A 8 -15.70 -12.08 6.34
CA VAL A 8 -15.99 -11.27 7.55
C VAL A 8 -17.32 -10.54 7.39
N PHE A 9 -17.58 -9.93 6.23
CA PHE A 9 -18.86 -9.28 5.96
C PHE A 9 -20.03 -10.27 5.93
N LEU A 10 -19.82 -11.46 5.33
CA LEU A 10 -20.82 -12.53 5.31
C LEU A 10 -21.16 -12.99 6.74
N CYS A 11 -20.15 -13.25 7.58
CA CYS A 11 -20.37 -13.62 8.98
C CYS A 11 -21.18 -12.55 9.70
N ALA A 12 -20.87 -11.27 9.51
CA ALA A 12 -21.57 -10.19 10.21
C ALA A 12 -23.07 -10.11 9.84
N VAL A 13 -23.42 -10.38 8.57
CA VAL A 13 -24.84 -10.49 8.15
C VAL A 13 -25.51 -11.71 8.75
N VAL A 14 -24.80 -12.85 8.76
CA VAL A 14 -25.33 -14.09 9.35
C VAL A 14 -25.61 -13.91 10.84
N PHE A 15 -24.70 -13.31 11.61
CA PHE A 15 -24.90 -13.09 13.04
C PHE A 15 -26.08 -12.16 13.37
N LEU A 16 -26.41 -11.19 12.51
CA LEU A 16 -27.60 -10.34 12.69
C LEU A 16 -28.91 -11.11 12.55
N GLU A 17 -28.94 -12.16 11.72
CA GLU A 17 -30.13 -13.00 11.54
C GLU A 17 -30.29 -14.05 12.63
N PHE A 18 -29.17 -14.56 13.16
CA PHE A 18 -29.18 -15.57 14.22
C PHE A 18 -29.58 -14.97 15.57
N GLU A 19 -28.97 -13.85 15.99
CA GLU A 19 -29.26 -13.23 17.27
C GLU A 19 -29.83 -11.82 17.06
N LYS A 20 -31.16 -11.72 16.98
CA LYS A 20 -31.88 -10.44 16.73
C LYS A 20 -31.66 -9.39 17.82
N ASP A 21 -31.26 -9.82 19.02
CA ASP A 21 -30.99 -8.94 20.15
C ASP A 21 -29.55 -8.40 20.14
N TRP A 22 -28.69 -8.86 19.22
CA TRP A 22 -27.31 -8.39 19.12
C TRP A 22 -27.18 -7.26 18.10
N ASP A 23 -26.53 -6.19 18.53
CA ASP A 23 -26.09 -5.16 17.60
C ASP A 23 -24.94 -5.67 16.71
N TYR A 24 -24.79 -5.08 15.52
CA TYR A 24 -23.72 -5.40 14.59
C TYR A 24 -22.33 -5.35 15.24
N PHE A 25 -22.10 -4.37 16.11
CA PHE A 25 -20.82 -4.24 16.82
C PHE A 25 -20.58 -5.38 17.81
N THR A 26 -21.62 -5.85 18.50
CA THR A 26 -21.54 -6.97 19.46
C THR A 26 -21.22 -8.28 18.74
N SER A 27 -21.89 -8.54 17.63
CA SER A 27 -21.63 -9.71 16.77
C SER A 27 -20.22 -9.73 16.20
N PHE A 28 -19.74 -8.57 15.72
CA PHE A 28 -18.36 -8.43 15.24
C PHE A 28 -17.34 -8.61 16.38
N TYR A 29 -17.61 -8.07 17.57
CA TYR A 29 -16.75 -8.23 18.74
C TYR A 29 -16.62 -9.70 19.14
N PHE A 30 -17.73 -10.42 19.27
CA PHE A 30 -17.72 -11.86 19.58
C PHE A 30 -16.90 -12.64 18.54
N PHE A 31 -17.19 -12.44 17.25
CA PHE A 31 -16.47 -13.12 16.17
C PHE A 31 -14.97 -12.80 16.16
N PHE A 32 -14.61 -11.53 16.34
CA PHE A 32 -13.22 -11.09 16.41
C PHE A 32 -12.49 -11.72 17.61
N CYS A 33 -13.08 -11.68 18.80
CA CYS A 33 -12.51 -12.27 20.01
C CYS A 33 -12.31 -13.79 19.89
N SER A 34 -13.23 -14.49 19.21
CA SER A 34 -13.08 -15.91 18.90
C SER A 34 -11.97 -16.17 17.88
N LEU A 35 -11.89 -15.38 16.81
CA LEU A 35 -10.84 -15.51 15.79
C LEU A 35 -9.44 -15.23 16.35
N THR A 36 -9.30 -14.21 17.19
CA THR A 36 -8.03 -13.91 17.86
C THR A 36 -7.73 -14.86 19.00
N THR A 37 -8.62 -15.83 19.26
CA THR A 37 -8.51 -16.79 20.37
C THR A 37 -8.38 -16.12 21.75
N ILE A 38 -8.88 -14.88 21.88
CA ILE A 38 -8.94 -14.17 23.16
C ILE A 38 -10.06 -14.77 24.01
N GLY A 39 -11.24 -14.95 23.41
CA GLY A 39 -12.33 -15.76 23.96
C GLY A 39 -12.83 -15.35 25.35
N TYR A 40 -13.16 -14.06 25.56
CA TYR A 40 -13.64 -13.58 26.86
C TYR A 40 -14.90 -14.30 27.38
N GLY A 41 -15.79 -14.73 26.49
CA GLY A 41 -16.99 -15.50 26.83
C GLY A 41 -18.09 -14.69 27.54
N ASP A 42 -18.00 -13.36 27.48
CA ASP A 42 -18.97 -12.39 27.99
C ASP A 42 -20.25 -12.32 27.14
N VAL A 43 -20.12 -12.58 25.85
CA VAL A 43 -21.21 -12.63 24.88
C VAL A 43 -21.28 -14.04 24.32
N THR A 44 -22.40 -14.74 24.48
CA THR A 44 -22.59 -16.10 23.99
C THR A 44 -24.03 -16.30 23.49
N PRO A 45 -24.23 -17.07 22.40
CA PRO A 45 -25.56 -17.34 21.88
C PRO A 45 -26.38 -18.14 22.88
N THR A 46 -27.67 -17.84 22.99
CA THR A 46 -28.54 -18.46 24.01
C THR A 46 -29.03 -19.85 23.56
N ASN A 47 -29.16 -20.04 22.24
CA ASN A 47 -29.70 -21.26 21.66
C ASN A 47 -28.61 -22.30 21.35
N SER A 48 -28.86 -23.55 21.72
CA SER A 48 -27.92 -24.65 21.50
C SER A 48 -27.68 -24.99 20.02
N VAL A 49 -28.69 -24.79 19.16
CA VAL A 49 -28.57 -25.05 17.70
C VAL A 49 -27.68 -24.00 17.04
N ASP A 50 -27.86 -22.74 17.40
CA ASP A 50 -27.13 -21.61 16.82
C ASP A 50 -25.64 -21.67 17.21
N MET A 51 -25.35 -22.16 18.42
CA MET A 51 -23.98 -22.40 18.88
C MET A 51 -23.19 -23.34 17.95
N PHE A 52 -23.80 -24.42 17.42
CA PHE A 52 -23.12 -25.33 16.49
C PHE A 52 -22.81 -24.65 15.15
N VAL A 53 -23.74 -23.84 14.64
CA VAL A 53 -23.55 -23.10 13.39
C VAL A 53 -22.43 -22.07 13.55
N ILE A 54 -22.47 -21.32 14.65
CA ILE A 54 -21.48 -20.30 14.99
C ILE A 54 -20.09 -20.92 15.15
N PHE A 55 -19.99 -22.07 15.81
CA PHE A 55 -18.73 -22.80 15.92
C PHE A 55 -18.17 -23.21 14.55
N GLY A 56 -19.03 -23.70 13.65
CA GLY A 56 -18.66 -24.02 12.27
C GLY A 56 -18.14 -22.79 11.50
N LEU A 57 -18.80 -21.64 11.65
CA LEU A 57 -18.38 -20.38 11.03
C LEU A 57 -17.02 -19.90 11.55
N ILE A 58 -16.75 -20.05 12.85
CA ILE A 58 -15.46 -19.70 13.46
C ILE A 58 -14.36 -20.61 12.92
N MET A 59 -14.59 -21.92 12.78
CA MET A 59 -13.60 -22.86 12.22
C MET A 59 -13.20 -22.48 10.79
N ILE A 60 -14.17 -22.15 9.93
CA ILE A 60 -13.89 -21.67 8.57
C ILE A 60 -13.16 -20.32 8.63
N GLY A 61 -13.58 -19.42 9.53
CA GLY A 61 -12.93 -18.13 9.75
C GLY A 61 -11.45 -18.26 10.14
N LEU A 62 -11.11 -19.21 11.03
CA LEU A 62 -9.73 -19.48 11.44
C LEU A 62 -8.87 -20.00 10.28
N ALA A 63 -9.42 -20.87 9.43
CA ALA A 63 -8.71 -21.35 8.24
C ALA A 63 -8.39 -20.20 7.28
N LEU A 64 -9.35 -19.30 7.05
CA LEU A 64 -9.16 -18.12 6.21
C LEU A 64 -8.22 -17.09 6.84
N PHE A 65 -8.22 -16.97 8.17
CA PHE A 65 -7.29 -16.12 8.91
C PHE A 65 -5.85 -16.65 8.81
N SER A 66 -5.66 -17.97 8.91
CA SER A 66 -4.36 -18.62 8.68
C SER A 66 -3.82 -18.34 7.27
N MET A 67 -4.67 -18.46 6.24
CA MET A 67 -4.28 -18.08 4.87
C MET A 67 -3.87 -16.61 4.76
N CYS A 68 -4.54 -15.71 5.48
CA CYS A 68 -4.15 -14.30 5.53
C CYS A 68 -2.78 -14.10 6.16
N ILE A 69 -2.50 -14.79 7.27
CA ILE A 69 -1.20 -14.74 7.92
C ILE A 69 -0.12 -15.23 6.95
N ASN A 70 -0.32 -16.36 6.26
CA ASN A 70 0.65 -16.89 5.30
C ASN A 70 0.95 -15.89 4.17
N VAL A 71 -0.07 -15.23 3.61
CA VAL A 71 0.14 -14.20 2.57
C VAL A 71 0.86 -12.97 3.13
N LEU A 72 0.57 -12.56 4.37
CA LEU A 72 1.25 -11.46 5.03
C LEU A 72 2.73 -11.78 5.29
N GLN A 73 3.02 -13.00 5.74
CA GLN A 73 4.39 -13.50 5.94
C GLN A 73 5.18 -13.47 4.64
N ILE A 74 4.63 -14.05 3.56
CA ILE A 74 5.28 -14.04 2.24
C ILE A 74 5.58 -12.59 1.81
N LYS A 75 4.60 -11.69 1.88
CA LYS A 75 4.81 -10.26 1.53
C LYS A 75 5.85 -9.58 2.41
N LEU A 76 5.95 -9.98 3.68
CA LEU A 76 6.93 -9.44 4.61
C LEU A 76 8.34 -9.93 4.25
N GLU A 77 8.49 -11.21 3.90
CA GLU A 77 9.75 -11.81 3.43
C GLU A 77 10.25 -11.12 2.16
N TRP A 78 9.40 -10.97 1.13
CA TRP A 78 9.74 -10.22 -0.09
C TRP A 78 10.23 -8.80 0.19
N LEU A 79 9.59 -8.11 1.14
CA LEU A 79 9.98 -6.77 1.54
C LEU A 79 11.33 -6.76 2.27
N PHE A 80 11.58 -7.77 3.10
CA PHE A 80 12.83 -7.91 3.83
C PHE A 80 14.01 -8.15 2.87
N GLU A 81 13.82 -9.00 1.86
CA GLU A 81 14.81 -9.25 0.81
C GLU A 81 15.14 -7.97 0.02
N GLU A 82 14.13 -7.22 -0.48
CA GLU A 82 14.36 -5.96 -1.21
C GLU A 82 15.06 -4.91 -0.33
N LEU A 83 14.78 -4.90 0.97
CA LEU A 83 15.45 -4.03 1.94
C LEU A 83 16.91 -4.44 2.13
N LEU A 84 17.18 -5.73 2.27
CA LEU A 84 18.52 -6.28 2.49
C LEU A 84 19.41 -6.03 1.28
N GLU A 85 18.92 -6.28 0.06
CA GLU A 85 19.65 -5.98 -1.18
C GLU A 85 19.98 -4.50 -1.32
N ALA A 86 19.02 -3.61 -1.03
CA ALA A 86 19.25 -2.18 -1.09
C ALA A 86 20.35 -1.72 -0.11
N LEU A 87 20.39 -2.31 1.09
CA LEU A 87 21.44 -2.02 2.06
C LEU A 87 22.79 -2.56 1.59
N LEU A 88 22.86 -3.78 1.07
CA LEU A 88 24.12 -4.34 0.56
C LEU A 88 24.70 -3.51 -0.58
N MET A 89 23.86 -2.94 -1.46
CA MET A 89 24.30 -2.01 -2.49
C MET A 89 24.93 -0.75 -1.89
N GLU A 90 24.30 -0.15 -0.87
CA GLU A 90 24.86 1.02 -0.17
C GLU A 90 26.19 0.68 0.54
N TYR A 91 26.32 -0.52 1.12
CA TYR A 91 27.55 -0.97 1.77
C TYR A 91 28.68 -1.25 0.77
N LYS A 92 28.39 -1.94 -0.35
CA LYS A 92 29.37 -2.20 -1.42
C LYS A 92 29.90 -0.90 -2.03
N GLN A 93 29.02 0.09 -2.19
CA GLN A 93 29.41 1.41 -2.69
C GLN A 93 30.31 2.17 -1.70
N LYS A 94 30.12 1.99 -0.39
CA LYS A 94 30.93 2.64 0.65
C LYS A 94 32.24 1.91 0.97
N GLY A 95 32.47 0.71 0.42
CA GLY A 95 33.70 -0.06 0.62
C GLY A 95 33.92 -0.53 2.07
N VAL A 96 32.85 -0.69 2.84
CA VAL A 96 32.91 -1.09 4.26
C VAL A 96 33.31 -2.57 4.37
N PRO A 97 34.26 -2.95 5.24
CA PRO A 97 34.66 -4.34 5.43
C PRO A 97 33.49 -5.19 5.95
N ALA A 98 33.41 -6.46 5.51
CA ALA A 98 32.30 -7.36 5.81
C ALA A 98 32.07 -7.63 7.31
N GLU A 99 33.06 -7.34 8.15
CA GLU A 99 33.03 -7.54 9.60
C GLU A 99 32.18 -6.49 10.35
N GLU A 100 31.97 -5.30 9.77
CA GLU A 100 31.07 -4.28 10.36
C GLU A 100 29.61 -4.41 9.90
N LEU A 101 29.28 -5.43 9.10
CA LEU A 101 27.95 -5.62 8.54
C LEU A 101 26.95 -6.10 9.60
N LYS A 102 26.32 -5.17 10.31
CA LYS A 102 25.24 -5.48 11.26
C LYS A 102 23.92 -5.71 10.52
N VAL A 103 23.66 -6.96 10.15
CA VAL A 103 22.39 -7.39 9.55
C VAL A 103 21.24 -7.01 10.50
N PRO A 104 20.15 -6.39 10.02
CA PRO A 104 19.01 -6.06 10.88
C PRO A 104 18.27 -7.35 11.28
N THR A 105 18.72 -7.99 12.34
CA THR A 105 18.14 -9.22 12.91
C THR A 105 16.91 -8.94 13.79
N LYS A 106 16.75 -7.70 14.28
CA LYS A 106 15.56 -7.22 14.99
C LYS A 106 14.84 -6.18 14.15
N THR A 107 13.92 -6.62 13.30
CA THR A 107 13.13 -5.71 12.47
C THR A 107 11.88 -5.28 13.20
N ASP A 108 11.97 -4.17 13.92
CA ASP A 108 10.77 -3.46 14.34
C ASP A 108 10.05 -2.96 13.07
N PHE A 109 8.82 -3.41 12.84
CA PHE A 109 7.99 -3.00 11.70
C PHE A 109 7.97 -1.46 11.51
N PHE A 110 8.01 -0.72 12.62
CA PHE A 110 8.05 0.74 12.64
C PHE A 110 9.33 1.34 12.02
N SER A 111 10.47 0.66 12.14
CA SER A 111 11.73 1.07 11.50
C SER A 111 11.65 0.87 9.98
N ILE A 112 11.16 -0.28 9.53
CA ILE A 112 10.94 -0.59 8.10
C ILE A 112 9.94 0.40 7.51
N TRP A 113 8.85 0.68 8.21
CA TRP A 113 7.86 1.65 7.77
C TRP A 113 8.43 3.07 7.69
N ARG A 114 9.28 3.49 8.64
CA ARG A 114 10.02 4.76 8.55
C ARG A 114 10.93 4.80 7.33
N MET A 115 11.64 3.71 7.03
CA MET A 115 12.49 3.61 5.85
C MET A 115 11.69 3.65 4.54
N TRP A 116 10.61 2.88 4.44
CA TRP A 116 9.69 2.90 3.30
C TRP A 116 9.07 4.28 3.11
N ARG A 117 8.64 4.93 4.19
CA ARG A 117 8.10 6.29 4.15
C ARG A 117 9.13 7.26 3.57
N LYS A 118 10.41 7.12 3.94
CA LYS A 118 11.51 7.93 3.40
C LYS A 118 11.74 7.64 1.90
N ARG A 119 11.78 6.36 1.49
CA ARG A 119 11.93 5.95 0.07
C ARG A 119 10.74 6.40 -0.80
N LYS A 120 9.51 6.28 -0.32
CA LYS A 120 8.32 6.76 -1.06
C LYS A 120 8.34 8.29 -1.25
N ARG A 121 8.83 9.03 -0.25
CA ARG A 121 8.95 10.49 -0.33
C ARG A 121 10.03 10.90 -1.34
N GLN A 122 11.15 10.18 -1.37
CA GLN A 122 12.22 10.32 -2.36
C GLN A 122 11.72 10.09 -3.81
N ARG A 123 10.97 9.01 -4.08
CA ARG A 123 10.39 8.76 -5.42
C ARG A 123 9.45 9.88 -5.90
N LYS A 124 8.69 10.50 -5.00
CA LYS A 124 7.80 11.63 -5.33
C LYS A 124 8.58 12.91 -5.68
N ILE A 125 9.68 13.18 -4.97
CA ILE A 125 10.55 14.33 -5.23
C ILE A 125 11.26 14.12 -6.58
N GLN A 126 11.89 12.95 -6.79
CA GLN A 126 12.53 12.60 -8.06
C GLN A 126 11.57 12.75 -9.26
N ARG A 127 10.32 12.26 -9.15
CA ARG A 127 9.34 12.37 -10.24
C ARG A 127 8.96 13.82 -10.54
N LYS A 128 8.85 14.67 -9.51
CA LYS A 128 8.62 16.11 -9.68
C LYS A 128 9.79 16.78 -10.37
N ASP A 129 11.02 16.44 -9.97
CA ASP A 129 12.24 17.01 -10.54
C ASP A 129 12.46 16.56 -11.98
N THR A 130 12.18 15.29 -12.30
CA THR A 130 12.22 14.78 -13.68
C THR A 130 11.19 15.47 -14.57
N ILE A 131 9.96 15.68 -14.08
CA ILE A 131 8.94 16.41 -14.83
C ILE A 131 9.34 17.88 -15.00
N ALA A 132 9.85 18.53 -13.96
CA ALA A 132 10.29 19.91 -14.02
C ALA A 132 11.49 20.10 -14.97
N ASN A 133 12.50 19.23 -14.90
CA ASN A 133 13.71 19.34 -15.70
C ASN A 133 13.55 18.87 -17.16
N ILE A 134 12.55 18.04 -17.47
CA ILE A 134 12.34 17.55 -18.84
C ILE A 134 11.18 18.27 -19.54
N ILE A 135 10.04 18.44 -18.88
CA ILE A 135 8.81 18.94 -19.53
C ILE A 135 8.80 20.47 -19.62
N LEU A 136 9.19 21.18 -18.55
CA LEU A 136 9.19 22.65 -18.56
C LEU A 136 10.15 23.27 -19.59
N PRO A 137 11.42 22.83 -19.73
CA PRO A 137 12.31 23.41 -20.74
C PRO A 137 11.87 23.07 -22.15
N ARG A 138 11.26 21.89 -22.37
CA ARG A 138 10.71 21.52 -23.68
C ARG A 138 9.54 22.43 -24.08
N PHE A 139 8.62 22.70 -23.17
CA PHE A 139 7.50 23.62 -23.40
C PHE A 139 7.94 25.08 -23.60
N LYS A 140 9.05 25.49 -22.95
CA LYS A 140 9.66 26.82 -23.13
C LYS A 140 10.46 26.93 -24.44
N SER A 141 10.98 25.82 -24.95
CA SER A 141 11.69 25.77 -26.22
C SER A 141 10.74 25.91 -27.41
N ASP A 142 9.62 25.18 -27.40
CA ASP A 142 8.62 25.21 -28.49
C ASP A 142 8.02 26.60 -28.71
N ARG A 143 7.67 27.30 -27.62
CA ARG A 143 7.11 28.65 -27.72
C ARG A 143 8.11 29.67 -28.29
N ARG A 144 9.40 29.49 -28.03
CA ARG A 144 10.44 30.37 -28.60
C ARG A 144 10.61 30.13 -30.10
N ALA A 145 10.59 28.87 -30.55
CA ALA A 145 10.65 28.53 -31.97
C ALA A 145 9.46 29.09 -32.77
N LEU A 146 8.25 29.01 -32.21
CA LEU A 146 7.04 29.59 -32.82
C LEU A 146 7.10 31.12 -32.94
N LEU A 147 7.59 31.82 -31.91
CA LEU A 147 7.77 33.27 -31.93
C LEU A 147 8.84 33.72 -32.94
N GLU A 148 9.93 32.97 -33.07
CA GLU A 148 10.97 33.19 -34.09
C GLU A 148 10.39 33.04 -35.50
N HIS A 149 9.63 31.97 -35.76
CA HIS A 149 8.98 31.75 -37.05
C HIS A 149 7.98 32.87 -37.38
N LEU A 150 7.11 33.24 -36.44
CA LEU A 150 6.17 34.35 -36.62
C LEU A 150 6.89 35.67 -36.92
N ARG A 151 7.97 35.98 -36.20
CA ARG A 151 8.76 37.19 -36.43
C ARG A 151 9.39 37.22 -37.83
N HIS A 152 9.93 36.10 -38.29
CA HIS A 152 10.49 35.98 -39.65
C HIS A 152 9.44 36.15 -40.73
N THR A 153 8.27 35.50 -40.59
CA THR A 153 7.17 35.65 -41.55
C THR A 153 6.63 37.09 -41.58
N LEU A 154 6.50 37.74 -40.41
CA LEU A 154 6.03 39.12 -40.35
C LEU A 154 7.00 40.10 -41.01
N CYS A 155 8.31 39.97 -40.78
CA CYS A 155 9.31 40.80 -41.45
C CYS A 155 9.29 40.62 -42.98
N MET A 156 9.12 39.38 -43.46
CA MET A 156 9.01 39.13 -44.90
C MET A 156 7.80 39.82 -45.53
N VAL A 157 6.64 39.76 -44.86
CA VAL A 157 5.40 40.37 -45.35
C VAL A 157 5.48 41.89 -45.32
N ILE A 158 6.05 42.49 -44.27
CA ILE A 158 6.23 43.94 -44.18
C ILE A 158 7.16 44.45 -45.31
N HIS A 159 8.28 43.77 -45.54
CA HIS A 159 9.25 44.16 -46.58
C HIS A 159 8.69 44.01 -48.01
N HIS A 160 7.66 43.17 -48.19
CA HIS A 160 6.96 42.98 -49.46
C HIS A 160 5.85 44.03 -49.68
N LEU A 161 5.37 44.67 -48.61
CA LEU A 161 4.37 45.74 -48.66
C LEU A 161 4.99 47.14 -48.85
N ASP A 162 6.25 47.36 -48.43
CA ASP A 162 6.97 48.62 -48.67
C ASP A 162 7.50 48.76 -50.12
N PHE A 163 7.46 47.69 -50.93
CA PHE A 163 8.02 47.65 -52.29
C PHE A 163 6.96 47.78 -53.41
N ASN A 164 5.69 48.04 -53.05
CA ASN A 164 4.56 48.19 -53.98
C ASN A 164 3.75 49.46 -53.64
#